data_AF-A0A314YF83-F1
#
_entry.id   AF-A0A314YF83-F1
#
_cell.length_a   1.000
_cell.length_b   1.000
_cell.length_c   1.000
_cell.angle_alpha   90.00
_cell.angle_beta   90.00
_cell.angle_gamma   90.00
#
_symmetry.space_group_name_H-M   'P 1'
#
loop_
_entity.id
_entity.type
_entity.pdbx_description
1 polymer ?
#
loop_
_entity_poly.entity_id
_entity_poly.type
_entity_poly.pdbx_seq_one_letter_code
_entity_poly.pdbx_strand_id
1 'polypeptide(L)'
;MICQYRLKPCFLYYSLFPEDHVIQNKRLIQLWIAEGFVEHVEGLTPEKVAYSYLMELIFRNMLQPRFRGPWPACKMHDLLREIALSIAKKEKFCAVHDGSETVEETGALRLSFQTTNGEIGSCTDLDDVPLDYLPDNLTSLFNLKYLNLRGTPITELPESIGKLRNLQTLNIMSTKIMALPRGISKLLNLRHLLVGRFISGNYIGVRIPSSISKMKKLQFLGHIESEGNIIRLIGSMTQLTDLAIANVKESDEEDLWASIQEMKVLSLLVLKVADGEKFLRVDALSSPPPYLDRLHLYGKLEKSGLEEYLLPHIEALPSLRYLLLDNAFVRKELCFNRGFVKLWNLRLWNLALLNKISIEEGAMPNLEFLDIDNCMTLEALPQGIEHLTKLQGYRFDNVSEKFRESIKEGGVDHPRMLLVNERCKKYINTTWDWRFYE
;
A
#
# COMPACT_ATOMS: atom_id res chain seq x y z
N MET A 1 37.22 3.57 -7.62
CA MET A 1 36.76 2.22 -7.23
C MET A 1 36.16 2.21 -5.80
N ILE A 2 35.40 3.24 -5.40
CA ILE A 2 34.84 3.42 -4.04
C ILE A 2 33.29 3.33 -4.03
N CYS A 3 32.61 3.45 -5.18
CA CYS A 3 31.14 3.43 -5.28
C CYS A 3 30.48 2.04 -5.14
N GLN A 4 31.22 0.92 -5.14
CA GLN A 4 30.61 -0.43 -5.07
C GLN A 4 30.17 -0.85 -3.66
N TYR A 5 30.77 -0.29 -2.60
CA TYR A 5 30.50 -0.75 -1.22
C TYR A 5 29.18 -0.22 -0.64
N ARG A 6 28.75 0.98 -1.05
CA ARG A 6 27.59 1.65 -0.44
C ARG A 6 26.24 1.09 -0.89
N LEU A 7 26.14 0.64 -2.14
CA LEU A 7 24.91 0.09 -2.70
C LEU A 7 24.70 -1.39 -2.35
N LYS A 8 25.77 -2.09 -1.99
CA LYS A 8 25.74 -3.55 -1.79
C LYS A 8 24.72 -3.97 -0.73
N PRO A 9 24.63 -3.36 0.46
CA PRO A 9 23.59 -3.71 1.43
C PRO A 9 22.18 -3.51 0.87
N CYS A 10 21.94 -2.43 0.12
CA CYS A 10 20.67 -2.14 -0.53
C CYS A 10 20.29 -3.19 -1.59
N PHE A 11 21.26 -3.60 -2.41
CA PHE A 11 21.11 -4.64 -3.42
C PHE A 11 20.82 -6.01 -2.79
N LEU A 12 21.66 -6.45 -1.84
CA LEU A 12 21.49 -7.74 -1.16
C LEU A 12 20.18 -7.78 -0.37
N TYR A 13 19.74 -6.66 0.22
CA TYR A 13 18.48 -6.61 0.94
C TYR A 13 17.27 -6.90 0.06
N TYR A 14 17.33 -6.59 -1.24
CA TYR A 14 16.24 -6.88 -2.15
C TYR A 14 16.04 -8.39 -2.34
N SER A 15 17.08 -9.21 -2.20
CA SER A 15 16.95 -10.67 -2.38
C SER A 15 16.07 -11.35 -1.34
N LEU A 16 15.72 -10.64 -0.25
CA LEU A 16 14.74 -11.09 0.76
C LEU A 16 13.30 -11.09 0.24
N PHE A 17 13.02 -10.42 -0.88
CA PHE A 17 11.70 -10.43 -1.49
C PHE A 17 11.56 -11.66 -2.43
N PRO A 18 10.34 -12.19 -2.60
CA PRO A 18 10.08 -13.25 -3.57
C PRO A 18 10.48 -12.86 -5.00
N GLU A 19 10.59 -13.87 -5.85
CA GLU A 19 10.73 -13.68 -7.29
C GLU A 19 9.57 -12.81 -7.83
N ASP A 20 9.85 -11.99 -8.84
CA ASP A 20 8.91 -11.01 -9.41
C ASP A 20 8.30 -9.98 -8.45
N HIS A 21 8.74 -9.91 -7.19
CA HIS A 21 8.16 -9.01 -6.21
C HIS A 21 8.38 -7.55 -6.59
N VAL A 22 7.28 -6.83 -6.80
CA VAL A 22 7.25 -5.40 -7.06
C VAL A 22 7.08 -4.64 -5.75
N ILE A 23 8.06 -3.83 -5.38
CA ILE A 23 8.02 -2.97 -4.19
C ILE A 23 7.97 -1.49 -4.57
N GLN A 24 7.14 -0.71 -3.87
CA GLN A 24 7.12 0.75 -4.02
C GLN A 24 8.46 1.35 -3.58
N ASN A 25 8.98 2.28 -4.37
CA ASN A 25 10.29 2.91 -4.14
C ASN A 25 10.36 3.61 -2.78
N LYS A 26 9.31 4.36 -2.40
CA LYS A 26 9.20 5.00 -1.06
C LYS A 26 9.35 3.98 0.07
N ARG A 27 8.75 2.80 -0.10
CA ARG A 27 8.79 1.73 0.90
C ARG A 27 10.17 1.11 1.00
N LEU A 28 10.80 0.80 -0.13
CA LEU A 28 12.15 0.25 -0.17
C LEU A 28 13.18 1.20 0.46
N ILE A 29 13.06 2.50 0.15
CA ILE A 29 13.88 3.56 0.75
C ILE A 29 13.71 3.61 2.27
N GLN A 30 12.48 3.59 2.77
CA GLN A 30 12.21 3.56 4.22
C GLN A 30 12.83 2.33 4.89
N LEU A 31 12.79 1.17 4.22
CA LEU A 31 13.44 -0.05 4.72
C LEU A 31 14.97 0.12 4.78
N TRP A 32 15.60 0.65 3.74
CA TRP A 32 17.05 0.88 3.75
C TRP A 32 17.49 1.89 4.81
N ILE A 33 16.72 2.96 5.02
CA ILE A 33 16.98 3.95 6.08
C ILE A 33 16.82 3.29 7.46
N ALA A 34 15.75 2.50 7.66
CA ALA A 34 15.52 1.81 8.93
C ALA A 34 16.64 0.81 9.27
N GLU A 35 17.13 0.09 8.27
CA GLU A 35 18.24 -0.85 8.38
C GLU A 35 19.60 -0.16 8.59
N GLY A 36 19.68 1.16 8.39
CA GLY A 36 20.91 1.94 8.51
C GLY A 36 21.87 1.77 7.34
N PHE A 37 21.38 1.36 6.17
CA PHE A 37 22.21 1.24 4.96
C PHE A 37 22.53 2.59 4.32
N VAL A 38 21.76 3.60 4.68
CA VAL A 38 21.83 4.94 4.10
C VAL A 38 22.76 5.78 4.94
N GLU A 39 23.83 6.27 4.32
CA GLU A 39 24.83 7.08 4.99
C GLU A 39 24.27 8.47 5.33
N HIS A 40 24.79 9.06 6.40
CA HIS A 40 24.53 10.46 6.69
C HIS A 40 25.38 11.34 5.76
N VAL A 41 24.73 12.22 5.01
CA VAL A 41 25.40 13.19 4.13
C VAL A 41 24.94 14.57 4.55
N GLU A 42 25.90 15.43 4.92
CA GLU A 42 25.61 16.79 5.37
C GLU A 42 24.82 17.57 4.29
N GLY A 43 23.76 18.26 4.72
CA GLY A 43 22.88 19.03 3.83
C GLY A 43 21.84 18.20 3.05
N LEU A 44 21.81 16.87 3.18
CA LEU A 44 20.81 16.01 2.54
C LEU A 44 19.98 15.21 3.55
N THR A 45 18.70 14.99 3.24
CA THR A 45 17.87 14.08 4.02
C THR A 45 18.22 12.61 3.69
N PRO A 46 18.08 11.67 4.63
CA PRO A 46 18.29 10.25 4.35
C PRO A 46 17.46 9.74 3.17
N GLU A 47 16.24 10.25 2.97
CA GLU A 47 15.38 9.90 1.85
C GLU A 47 15.98 10.29 0.51
N LYS A 48 16.61 11.48 0.40
CA LYS A 48 17.29 11.91 -0.83
C LYS A 48 18.51 11.05 -1.12
N VAL A 49 19.30 10.73 -0.09
CA VAL A 49 20.47 9.85 -0.23
C VAL A 49 20.02 8.44 -0.66
N ALA A 50 19.03 7.86 0.02
CA ALA A 50 18.47 6.55 -0.33
C ALA A 50 17.84 6.52 -1.73
N TYR A 51 17.15 7.60 -2.13
CA TYR A 51 16.62 7.73 -3.48
C TYR A 51 17.73 7.74 -4.53
N SER A 52 18.86 8.42 -4.27
CA SER A 52 20.03 8.38 -5.16
C SER A 52 20.57 6.95 -5.31
N TYR A 53 20.61 6.17 -4.23
CA TYR A 53 21.04 4.76 -4.27
C TYR A 53 20.10 3.92 -5.14
N LEU A 54 18.80 4.12 -5.00
CA LEU A 54 17.79 3.45 -5.80
C LEU A 54 17.94 3.77 -7.29
N MET A 55 18.08 5.05 -7.62
CA MET A 55 18.26 5.49 -9.01
C MET A 55 19.54 4.94 -9.61
N GLU A 56 20.61 4.84 -8.84
CA GLU A 56 21.87 4.24 -9.30
C GLU A 56 21.73 2.73 -9.56
N LEU A 57 21.01 1.99 -8.70
CA LEU A 57 20.70 0.57 -8.93
C LEU A 57 19.82 0.37 -10.18
N ILE A 58 18.84 1.24 -10.41
CA ILE A 58 18.01 1.23 -11.63
C ILE A 58 18.87 1.53 -12.86
N PHE A 59 19.71 2.57 -12.81
CA PHE A 59 20.58 2.98 -13.93
C PHE A 59 21.59 1.89 -14.30
N ARG A 60 22.05 1.10 -13.32
CA ARG A 60 22.93 -0.06 -13.53
C ARG A 60 22.17 -1.32 -14.00
N ASN A 61 20.86 -1.21 -14.29
CA ASN A 61 19.96 -2.32 -14.61
C ASN A 61 19.93 -3.42 -13.53
N MET A 62 20.25 -3.08 -12.29
CA MET A 62 20.18 -4.02 -11.18
C MET A 62 18.75 -4.18 -10.64
N LEU A 63 17.94 -3.14 -10.83
CA LEU A 63 16.52 -3.11 -10.55
C LEU A 63 15.77 -2.63 -11.79
N GLN A 64 14.72 -3.35 -12.16
CA GLN A 64 13.80 -2.94 -13.20
C GLN A 64 12.78 -1.97 -12.64
N PRO A 65 12.62 -0.77 -13.22
CA PRO A 65 11.50 0.08 -12.89
C PRO A 65 10.21 -0.64 -13.30
N ARG A 66 9.24 -0.68 -12.38
CA ARG A 66 7.90 -1.18 -12.62
C ARG A 66 6.93 -0.09 -12.24
N PHE A 67 5.93 0.11 -13.08
CA PHE A 67 4.91 1.11 -12.83
C PHE A 67 3.60 0.39 -12.55
N ARG A 68 3.32 0.14 -11.26
CA ARG A 68 1.97 -0.25 -10.81
C ARG A 68 1.17 1.02 -10.54
N GLY A 69 0.72 1.65 -11.62
CA GLY A 69 0.12 2.98 -11.57
C GLY A 69 1.15 4.07 -11.31
N PRO A 70 0.83 5.10 -10.51
CA PRO A 70 1.55 6.37 -10.57
C PRO A 70 2.82 6.32 -9.67
N TRP A 71 2.85 5.45 -8.65
CA TRP A 71 3.97 5.33 -7.71
C TRP A 71 5.10 4.53 -8.34
N PRO A 72 6.31 5.12 -8.47
CA PRO A 72 7.48 4.39 -8.93
C PRO A 72 7.69 3.18 -8.03
N ALA A 73 7.73 2.01 -8.65
CA ALA A 73 8.09 0.77 -8.03
C ALA A 73 9.27 0.17 -8.80
N CYS A 74 9.85 -0.86 -8.23
CA CYS A 74 10.87 -1.63 -8.91
C CYS A 74 10.68 -3.11 -8.62
N LYS A 75 11.29 -3.94 -9.47
CA LYS A 75 11.55 -5.36 -9.22
C LYS A 75 13.01 -5.69 -9.48
N MET A 76 13.56 -6.68 -8.79
CA MET A 76 14.86 -7.24 -9.16
C MET A 76 14.66 -8.30 -10.24
N HIS A 77 15.58 -8.37 -11.20
CA HIS A 77 15.59 -9.48 -12.16
C HIS A 77 15.91 -10.80 -11.44
N ASP A 78 15.33 -11.90 -11.90
CA ASP A 78 15.47 -13.20 -11.26
C ASP A 78 16.93 -13.68 -11.22
N LEU A 79 17.67 -13.53 -12.32
CA LEU A 79 19.11 -13.82 -12.37
C LEU A 79 19.92 -12.98 -11.36
N LEU A 80 19.56 -11.71 -11.18
CA LEU A 80 20.23 -10.85 -10.21
C LEU A 80 19.85 -11.20 -8.78
N ARG A 81 18.62 -11.66 -8.57
CA ARG A 81 18.15 -12.16 -7.28
C ARG A 81 18.94 -13.40 -6.86
N GLU A 82 19.15 -14.36 -7.76
CA GLU A 82 19.99 -15.54 -7.50
C GLU A 82 21.44 -15.18 -7.16
N ILE A 83 22.02 -14.23 -7.91
CA ILE A 83 23.36 -13.70 -7.61
C ILE A 83 23.38 -13.05 -6.23
N ALA A 84 22.38 -12.23 -5.90
CA ALA A 84 22.27 -11.55 -4.62
C ALA A 84 22.10 -12.55 -3.46
N LEU A 85 21.30 -13.60 -3.61
CA LEU A 85 21.13 -14.67 -2.62
C LEU A 85 22.45 -15.41 -2.37
N SER A 86 23.18 -15.75 -3.44
CA SER A 86 24.48 -16.42 -3.33
C SER A 86 25.50 -15.58 -2.54
N ILE A 87 25.60 -14.28 -2.87
CA ILE A 87 26.47 -13.34 -2.14
C ILE A 87 26.01 -13.19 -0.69
N ALA A 88 24.71 -13.02 -0.46
CA ALA A 88 24.17 -12.81 0.87
C ALA A 88 24.37 -14.03 1.79
N LYS A 89 24.23 -15.25 1.27
CA LYS A 89 24.51 -16.50 1.99
C LYS A 89 25.99 -16.58 2.38
N LYS A 90 26.89 -16.32 1.43
CA LYS A 90 28.35 -16.31 1.69
C LYS A 90 28.74 -15.30 2.78
N GLU A 91 28.07 -14.15 2.81
CA GLU A 91 28.37 -13.05 3.73
C GLU A 91 27.54 -13.06 5.01
N LYS A 92 26.66 -14.06 5.18
CA LYS A 92 25.69 -14.14 6.29
C LYS A 92 24.84 -12.86 6.43
N PHE A 93 24.58 -12.19 5.31
CA PHE A 93 23.87 -10.91 5.28
C PHE A 93 22.36 -11.08 5.49
N CYS A 94 21.78 -12.08 4.82
CA CYS A 94 20.40 -12.52 4.96
C CYS A 94 20.25 -14.00 4.62
N ALA A 95 19.18 -14.62 5.10
CA ALA A 95 18.82 -16.00 4.80
C ALA A 95 17.37 -16.06 4.26
N VAL A 96 17.18 -16.85 3.21
CA VAL A 96 15.86 -17.17 2.66
C VAL A 96 15.67 -18.68 2.80
N HIS A 97 14.56 -19.08 3.40
CA HIS A 97 14.19 -20.47 3.60
C HIS A 97 12.92 -20.79 2.84
N ASP A 98 12.86 -21.99 2.27
CA ASP A 98 11.68 -22.57 1.67
C ASP A 98 10.76 -23.24 2.71
N GLY A 99 11.23 -23.39 3.95
CA GLY A 99 10.54 -24.06 5.05
C GLY A 99 10.69 -25.59 5.05
N SER A 100 11.50 -26.16 4.15
CA SER A 100 11.82 -27.60 4.10
C SER A 100 12.95 -28.00 5.06
N GLU A 101 13.84 -27.06 5.37
CA GLU A 101 15.00 -27.26 6.25
C GLU A 101 14.79 -26.65 7.64
N THR A 102 15.38 -27.27 8.67
CA THR A 102 15.46 -26.68 10.01
C THR A 102 16.25 -25.39 9.97
N VAL A 103 15.69 -24.30 10.49
CA VAL A 103 16.39 -23.00 10.58
C VAL A 103 17.62 -23.17 11.48
N GLU A 104 18.80 -23.32 10.89
CA GLU A 104 20.08 -23.32 11.62
C GLU A 104 20.42 -21.90 12.10
N GLU A 105 21.33 -21.77 13.07
CA GLU A 105 21.90 -20.49 13.47
C GLU A 105 22.77 -19.91 12.35
N THR A 106 22.12 -19.29 11.35
CA THR A 106 22.78 -18.71 10.18
C THR A 106 23.68 -17.51 10.51
N GLY A 107 23.51 -16.93 11.71
CA GLY A 107 24.09 -15.63 12.09
C GLY A 107 23.51 -14.46 11.31
N ALA A 108 22.54 -14.70 10.42
CA ALA A 108 21.92 -13.67 9.59
C ALA A 108 20.97 -12.80 10.43
N LEU A 109 20.99 -11.49 10.16
CA LEU A 109 20.12 -10.53 10.83
C LEU A 109 18.74 -10.40 10.17
N ARG A 110 18.53 -11.06 9.02
CA ARG A 110 17.34 -10.91 8.18
C ARG A 110 16.93 -12.26 7.62
N LEU A 111 15.66 -12.60 7.83
CA LEU A 111 15.11 -13.90 7.51
C LEU A 111 13.82 -13.73 6.69
N SER A 112 13.72 -14.45 5.57
CA SER A 112 12.47 -14.56 4.81
C SER A 112 12.12 -16.02 4.60
N PHE A 113 10.87 -16.38 4.85
CA PHE A 113 10.31 -17.65 4.40
C PHE A 113 9.54 -17.41 3.11
N GLN A 114 9.78 -18.24 2.10
CA GLN A 114 9.17 -18.10 0.78
C GLN A 114 8.80 -19.49 0.28
N THR A 115 7.54 -19.71 -0.09
CA THR A 115 7.12 -20.98 -0.70
C THR A 115 7.62 -21.04 -2.16
N THR A 116 8.10 -22.20 -2.60
CA THR A 116 8.74 -22.40 -3.93
C THR A 116 7.78 -22.38 -5.11
N ASN A 117 6.49 -22.10 -4.90
CA ASN A 117 5.52 -22.06 -5.99
C ASN A 117 5.30 -20.59 -6.37
N GLY A 118 6.10 -20.15 -7.35
CA GLY A 118 6.14 -18.81 -7.92
C GLY A 118 4.91 -18.39 -8.72
N GLU A 119 3.70 -18.57 -8.16
CA GLU A 119 2.49 -17.97 -8.74
C GLU A 119 1.75 -17.16 -7.67
N ILE A 120 1.97 -15.84 -7.71
CA ILE A 120 1.01 -14.88 -7.15
C ILE A 120 -0.13 -14.79 -8.18
N GLY A 121 -0.93 -15.85 -8.28
CA GLY A 121 -2.06 -15.96 -9.19
C GLY A 121 -3.03 -16.99 -8.65
N SER A 122 -4.28 -16.59 -8.43
CA SER A 122 -5.39 -17.45 -7.99
C SER A 122 -5.24 -18.11 -6.61
N CYS A 123 -6.05 -17.63 -5.67
CA CYS A 123 -6.37 -18.37 -4.45
C CYS A 123 -7.23 -19.59 -4.84
N THR A 124 -6.59 -20.66 -5.30
CA THR A 124 -7.22 -21.98 -5.47
C THR A 124 -6.18 -23.07 -5.23
N ASP A 125 -6.44 -23.84 -4.17
CA ASP A 125 -5.93 -25.19 -3.89
C ASP A 125 -4.40 -25.39 -3.82
N LEU A 126 -3.85 -25.34 -2.61
CA LEU A 126 -2.55 -25.93 -2.27
C LEU A 126 -2.64 -26.60 -0.88
N ASP A 127 -3.06 -27.86 -0.87
CA ASP A 127 -2.55 -28.85 0.08
C ASP A 127 -1.17 -29.26 -0.42
N ASP A 128 -0.12 -28.60 0.08
CA ASP A 128 1.24 -29.13 0.24
C ASP A 128 2.11 -28.05 0.93
N VAL A 129 2.53 -28.32 2.16
CA VAL A 129 3.08 -27.35 3.13
C VAL A 129 4.62 -27.25 3.04
N PRO A 130 5.20 -26.05 3.23
CA PRO A 130 6.18 -25.92 4.32
C PRO A 130 5.92 -24.66 5.20
N LEU A 131 5.96 -24.84 6.52
CA LEU A 131 5.77 -23.85 7.61
C LEU A 131 4.32 -23.51 8.06
N ASP A 132 3.55 -24.51 8.51
CA ASP A 132 2.26 -24.28 9.21
C ASP A 132 2.42 -23.56 10.56
N TYR A 133 3.60 -23.69 11.18
CA TYR A 133 3.95 -23.10 12.47
C TYR A 133 5.35 -22.51 12.44
N LEU A 134 5.54 -21.36 13.10
CA LEU A 134 6.87 -20.80 13.30
C LEU A 134 7.66 -21.71 14.27
N PRO A 135 8.86 -22.20 13.92
CA PRO A 135 9.59 -23.09 14.80
C PRO A 135 10.09 -22.35 16.04
N ASP A 136 9.99 -22.99 17.21
CA ASP A 136 10.36 -22.37 18.51
C ASP A 136 11.82 -21.92 18.58
N ASN A 137 12.70 -22.57 17.81
CA ASN A 137 14.11 -22.22 17.71
C ASN A 137 14.35 -20.86 17.04
N LEU A 138 13.39 -20.31 16.27
CA LEU A 138 13.53 -18.98 15.68
C LEU A 138 13.72 -17.89 16.74
N THR A 139 13.29 -18.17 17.97
CA THR A 139 13.45 -17.28 19.12
C THR A 139 14.88 -17.23 19.67
N SER A 140 15.77 -18.14 19.25
CA SER A 140 17.22 -18.05 19.52
C SER A 140 17.88 -16.96 18.66
N LEU A 141 17.24 -16.52 17.58
CA LEU A 141 17.72 -15.45 16.69
C LEU A 141 17.43 -14.06 17.28
N PHE A 142 17.82 -13.80 18.53
CA PHE A 142 17.53 -12.55 19.25
C PHE A 142 18.10 -11.29 18.56
N ASN A 143 19.08 -11.45 17.67
CA ASN A 143 19.67 -10.38 16.86
C ASN A 143 18.88 -10.06 15.58
N LEU A 144 17.83 -10.81 15.27
CA LEU A 144 17.04 -10.64 14.05
C LEU A 144 16.40 -9.24 14.01
N LYS A 145 16.57 -8.55 12.87
CA LYS A 145 16.02 -7.21 12.59
C LYS A 145 14.84 -7.27 11.62
N TYR A 146 14.81 -8.27 10.74
CA TYR A 146 13.79 -8.42 9.72
C TYR A 146 13.29 -9.86 9.67
N LEU A 147 11.96 -10.04 9.76
CA LEU A 147 11.29 -11.31 9.59
C LEU A 147 10.15 -11.17 8.59
N ASN A 148 10.23 -11.91 7.48
CA ASN A 148 9.17 -11.98 6.47
C ASN A 148 8.60 -13.39 6.40
N LEU A 149 7.29 -13.48 6.60
CA LEU A 149 6.46 -14.68 6.54
C LEU A 149 5.31 -14.49 5.53
N ARG A 150 5.37 -13.44 4.71
CA ARG A 150 4.29 -13.11 3.78
C ARG A 150 3.96 -14.28 2.88
N GLY A 151 2.67 -14.58 2.73
CA GLY A 151 2.20 -15.64 1.83
C GLY A 151 2.44 -17.07 2.32
N THR A 152 3.02 -17.25 3.51
CA THR A 152 3.17 -18.58 4.12
C THR A 152 1.84 -19.06 4.71
N PRO A 153 1.61 -20.38 4.82
CA PRO A 153 0.35 -20.93 5.35
C PRO A 153 0.19 -20.78 6.86
N ILE A 154 1.17 -20.18 7.56
CA ILE A 154 1.19 -20.04 9.01
C ILE A 154 -0.11 -19.47 9.58
N THR A 155 -0.59 -20.11 10.64
CA THR A 155 -1.89 -19.82 11.26
C THR A 155 -1.78 -19.01 12.56
N GLU A 156 -0.62 -19.03 13.22
CA GLU A 156 -0.37 -18.29 14.45
C GLU A 156 1.10 -17.89 14.61
N LEU A 157 1.34 -16.83 15.39
CA LEU A 157 2.67 -16.52 15.91
C LEU A 157 2.77 -16.97 17.36
N PRO A 158 3.88 -17.60 17.77
CA PRO A 158 4.04 -18.03 19.16
C PRO A 158 4.22 -16.81 20.09
N GLU A 159 3.81 -16.92 21.35
CA GLU A 159 4.03 -15.89 22.38
C GLU A 159 5.52 -15.52 22.56
N SER A 160 6.39 -16.48 22.24
CA SER A 160 7.83 -16.35 22.26
C SER A 160 8.38 -15.37 21.21
N ILE A 161 7.58 -14.94 20.22
CA ILE A 161 7.97 -13.90 19.24
C ILE A 161 8.52 -12.65 19.93
N GLY A 162 7.99 -12.32 21.11
CA GLY A 162 8.45 -11.19 21.92
C GLY A 162 9.91 -11.27 22.42
N LYS A 163 10.60 -12.40 22.21
CA LYS A 163 12.04 -12.55 22.48
C LYS A 163 12.91 -11.87 21.40
N LEU A 164 12.38 -11.62 20.20
CA LEU A 164 13.09 -10.95 19.10
C LEU A 164 13.19 -9.44 19.32
N ARG A 165 13.81 -9.01 20.43
CA ARG A 165 13.80 -7.61 20.89
C ARG A 165 14.45 -6.63 19.91
N ASN A 166 15.28 -7.12 19.00
CA ASN A 166 15.94 -6.31 17.96
C ASN A 166 15.14 -6.22 16.66
N LEU A 167 13.98 -6.89 16.57
CA LEU A 167 13.17 -6.91 15.36
C LEU A 167 12.63 -5.50 15.06
N GLN A 168 12.83 -5.07 13.82
CA GLN A 168 12.44 -3.76 13.30
C GLN A 168 11.31 -3.88 12.28
N THR A 169 11.28 -4.97 11.51
CA THR A 169 10.22 -5.25 10.54
C THR A 169 9.71 -6.67 10.72
N LEU A 170 8.39 -6.81 10.84
CA LEU A 170 7.66 -8.06 10.79
C LEU A 170 6.62 -7.98 9.68
N ASN A 171 6.72 -8.87 8.70
CA ASN A 171 5.77 -8.97 7.60
C ASN A 171 5.05 -10.32 7.65
N ILE A 172 3.77 -10.30 7.94
CA ILE A 172 2.89 -11.47 7.95
C ILE A 172 1.67 -11.27 7.03
N MET A 173 1.78 -10.37 6.06
CA MET A 173 0.73 -10.13 5.06
C MET A 173 0.37 -11.43 4.34
N SER A 174 -0.90 -11.62 4.02
CA SER A 174 -1.36 -12.80 3.27
C SER A 174 -0.99 -14.14 3.92
N THR A 175 -0.87 -14.18 5.25
CA THR A 175 -0.81 -15.44 6.03
C THR A 175 -2.22 -15.84 6.50
N LYS A 176 -2.36 -16.99 7.18
CA LYS A 176 -3.63 -17.41 7.79
C LYS A 176 -3.83 -16.85 9.22
N ILE A 177 -2.88 -16.04 9.73
CA ILE A 177 -2.92 -15.47 11.09
C ILE A 177 -4.13 -14.56 11.30
N MET A 178 -4.98 -14.92 12.27
CA MET A 178 -6.19 -14.16 12.63
C MET A 178 -6.01 -13.20 13.81
N ALA A 179 -5.04 -13.48 14.68
CA ALA A 179 -4.77 -12.69 15.87
C ALA A 179 -3.28 -12.72 16.20
N LEU A 180 -2.75 -11.58 16.67
CA LEU A 180 -1.39 -11.48 17.17
C LEU A 180 -1.30 -11.89 18.65
N PRO A 181 -0.25 -12.60 19.07
CA PRO A 181 -0.01 -12.94 20.48
C PRO A 181 0.30 -11.69 21.31
N ARG A 182 0.04 -11.74 22.62
CA ARG A 182 0.31 -10.62 23.55
C ARG A 182 1.80 -10.26 23.58
N GLY A 183 2.65 -11.25 23.37
CA GLY A 183 4.10 -11.14 23.25
C GLY A 183 4.58 -10.15 22.18
N ILE A 184 3.77 -9.81 21.18
CA ILE A 184 4.14 -8.83 20.14
C ILE A 184 4.53 -7.46 20.74
N SER A 185 3.90 -7.08 21.85
CA SER A 185 4.17 -5.82 22.55
C SER A 185 5.56 -5.71 23.18
N LYS A 186 6.31 -6.82 23.24
CA LYS A 186 7.71 -6.86 23.71
C LYS A 186 8.71 -6.47 22.62
N LEU A 187 8.27 -6.35 21.36
CA LEU A 187 9.10 -5.94 20.22
C LEU A 187 9.29 -4.41 20.21
N LEU A 188 9.97 -3.87 21.23
CA LEU A 188 10.09 -2.42 21.44
C LEU A 188 10.85 -1.66 20.34
N ASN A 189 11.59 -2.38 19.49
CA ASN A 189 12.31 -1.82 18.35
C ASN A 189 11.54 -1.91 17.03
N LEU A 190 10.35 -2.51 17.02
CA LEU A 190 9.57 -2.70 15.81
C LEU A 190 9.10 -1.35 15.27
N ARG A 191 9.39 -1.11 13.99
CA ARG A 191 9.00 0.07 13.23
C ARG A 191 7.92 -0.25 12.22
N HIS A 192 7.93 -1.46 11.67
CA HIS A 192 6.98 -1.86 10.65
C HIS A 192 6.34 -3.19 10.99
N LEU A 193 5.03 -3.17 11.18
CA LEU A 193 4.20 -4.35 11.37
C LEU A 193 3.22 -4.44 10.19
N LEU A 194 3.57 -5.25 9.20
CA LEU A 194 2.73 -5.49 8.03
C LEU A 194 1.86 -6.71 8.30
N VAL A 195 0.61 -6.45 8.67
CA VAL A 195 -0.41 -7.46 8.91
C VAL A 195 -1.61 -7.22 7.99
N GLY A 196 -2.37 -8.29 7.76
CA GLY A 196 -3.54 -8.27 6.89
C GLY A 196 -3.61 -9.56 6.09
N ARG A 197 -4.81 -10.08 5.92
CA ARG A 197 -5.05 -11.25 5.08
C ARG A 197 -5.69 -10.79 3.78
N PHE A 198 -5.39 -11.47 2.67
CA PHE A 198 -6.01 -11.19 1.39
C PHE A 198 -6.73 -12.45 0.94
N ILE A 199 -8.07 -12.45 1.04
CA ILE A 199 -8.92 -13.62 0.75
C ILE A 199 -9.97 -13.19 -0.27
N SER A 200 -10.10 -13.91 -1.38
CA SER A 200 -11.12 -13.66 -2.41
C SER A 200 -11.19 -12.18 -2.84
N GLY A 201 -10.04 -11.58 -3.17
CA GLY A 201 -9.96 -10.18 -3.59
C GLY A 201 -10.06 -9.14 -2.47
N ASN A 202 -10.19 -9.57 -1.21
CA ASN A 202 -10.50 -8.70 -0.08
C ASN A 202 -9.43 -8.71 1.00
N TYR A 203 -9.04 -7.51 1.45
CA TYR A 203 -8.25 -7.37 2.68
C TYR A 203 -9.13 -7.61 3.91
N ILE A 204 -8.65 -8.44 4.81
CA ILE A 204 -9.27 -8.75 6.11
C ILE A 204 -8.28 -8.39 7.21
N GLY A 205 -8.77 -7.75 8.26
CA GLY A 205 -7.97 -7.32 9.38
C GLY A 205 -7.41 -8.48 10.21
N VAL A 206 -6.36 -8.18 10.96
CA VAL A 206 -5.81 -9.08 11.98
C VAL A 206 -6.08 -8.48 13.35
N ARG A 207 -6.59 -9.28 14.28
CA ARG A 207 -6.83 -8.83 15.65
C ARG A 207 -5.50 -8.60 16.36
N ILE A 208 -5.37 -7.48 17.05
CA ILE A 208 -4.15 -7.12 17.77
C ILE A 208 -4.43 -6.92 19.26
N PRO A 209 -3.46 -7.23 20.15
CA PRO A 209 -3.63 -6.99 21.57
C PRO A 209 -3.57 -5.49 21.90
N SER A 210 -4.35 -5.04 22.89
CA SER A 210 -4.36 -3.66 23.39
C SER A 210 -2.98 -3.14 23.83
N SER A 211 -2.07 -4.05 24.20
CA SER A 211 -0.68 -3.74 24.55
C SER A 211 0.15 -3.19 23.40
N ILE A 212 -0.34 -3.23 22.16
CA ILE A 212 0.31 -2.61 20.98
C ILE A 212 0.56 -1.10 21.18
N SER A 213 -0.30 -0.42 21.95
CA SER A 213 -0.20 1.01 22.30
C SER A 213 1.12 1.41 23.00
N LYS A 214 1.85 0.43 23.54
CA LYS A 214 3.16 0.61 24.19
C LYS A 214 4.32 0.73 23.18
N MET A 215 4.11 0.38 21.90
CA MET A 215 5.16 0.29 20.89
C MET A 215 5.46 1.66 20.27
N LYS A 216 6.23 2.49 20.98
CA LYS A 216 6.49 3.90 20.62
C LYS A 216 7.40 4.14 19.41
N LYS A 217 8.02 3.10 18.85
CA LYS A 217 8.83 3.18 17.61
C LYS A 217 8.08 2.74 16.36
N LEU A 218 6.85 2.24 16.50
CA LEU A 218 6.06 1.73 15.39
C LEU A 218 5.62 2.88 14.48
N GLN A 219 5.96 2.81 13.20
CA GLN A 219 5.66 3.82 12.17
C GLN A 219 4.60 3.30 11.18
N PHE A 220 4.66 2.01 10.84
CA PHE A 220 3.71 1.36 9.94
C PHE A 220 2.93 0.29 10.70
N LEU A 221 1.60 0.40 10.66
CA LEU A 221 0.67 -0.59 11.19
C LEU A 221 -0.34 -0.98 10.10
N GLY A 222 -0.15 -2.17 9.52
CA GLY A 222 -0.98 -2.70 8.42
C GLY A 222 -2.33 -3.26 8.89
N HIS A 223 -3.27 -3.48 7.96
CA HIS A 223 -4.67 -3.87 8.14
C HIS A 223 -5.01 -4.58 9.47
N ILE A 224 -5.26 -3.80 10.51
CA ILE A 224 -5.71 -4.30 11.80
C ILE A 224 -7.23 -4.44 11.78
N GLU A 225 -7.75 -5.38 12.55
CA GLU A 225 -9.19 -5.52 12.75
C GLU A 225 -9.68 -4.46 13.75
N SER A 226 -10.74 -3.72 13.41
CA SER A 226 -11.46 -2.90 14.37
C SER A 226 -12.28 -3.81 15.31
N GLU A 227 -11.86 -3.89 16.57
CA GLU A 227 -12.57 -4.66 17.60
C GLU A 227 -12.37 -4.01 18.98
N GLY A 228 -13.46 -3.92 19.74
CA GLY A 228 -13.44 -3.34 21.08
C GLY A 228 -12.97 -1.90 21.08
N ASN A 229 -12.00 -1.55 21.93
CA ASN A 229 -11.49 -0.19 22.08
C ASN A 229 -10.16 0.06 21.33
N ILE A 230 -9.84 -0.78 20.33
CA ILE A 230 -8.50 -0.76 19.73
C ILE A 230 -8.20 0.56 19.00
N ILE A 231 -9.19 1.12 18.31
CA ILE A 231 -9.07 2.39 17.58
C ILE A 231 -8.67 3.51 18.55
N ARG A 232 -9.39 3.65 19.66
CA ARG A 232 -9.06 4.63 20.70
C ARG A 232 -7.65 4.45 21.27
N LEU A 233 -7.20 3.20 21.46
CA LEU A 233 -5.87 2.90 21.98
C LEU A 233 -4.75 3.32 21.01
N ILE A 234 -4.94 3.07 19.71
CA ILE A 234 -3.97 3.47 18.69
C ILE A 234 -3.96 4.98 18.45
N GLY A 235 -5.02 5.73 18.83
CA GLY A 235 -5.01 7.20 18.82
C GLY A 235 -3.85 7.82 19.62
N SER A 236 -3.35 7.13 20.65
CA SER A 236 -2.16 7.55 21.40
C SER A 236 -0.81 7.31 20.68
N MET A 237 -0.83 6.67 19.52
CA MET A 237 0.36 6.31 18.73
C MET A 237 0.62 7.34 17.64
N THR A 238 0.80 8.60 18.04
CA THR A 238 0.93 9.76 17.15
C THR A 238 2.19 9.74 16.28
N GLN A 239 3.11 8.80 16.50
CA GLN A 239 4.28 8.58 15.66
C GLN A 239 4.01 7.74 14.39
N LEU A 240 2.81 7.17 14.25
CA LEU A 240 2.43 6.39 13.07
C LEU A 240 2.39 7.28 11.82
N THR A 241 3.04 6.82 10.75
CA THR A 241 3.04 7.47 9.44
C THR A 241 2.11 6.77 8.46
N ASP A 242 1.85 5.47 8.67
CA ASP A 242 1.04 4.65 7.79
C ASP A 242 0.16 3.73 8.64
N LEU A 243 -1.15 3.85 8.48
CA LEU A 243 -2.15 3.11 9.25
C LEU A 243 -3.21 2.52 8.32
N ALA A 244 -3.47 1.23 8.49
CA ALA A 244 -4.53 0.53 7.80
C ALA A 244 -5.45 -0.19 8.81
N ILE A 245 -6.75 0.10 8.74
CA ILE A 245 -7.78 -0.48 9.61
C ILE A 245 -8.86 -1.11 8.74
N ALA A 246 -9.30 -2.31 9.11
CA ALA A 246 -10.38 -3.04 8.46
C ALA A 246 -11.51 -3.33 9.44
N ASN A 247 -12.67 -3.71 8.90
CA ASN A 247 -13.89 -3.99 9.67
C ASN A 247 -14.38 -2.80 10.51
N VAL A 248 -14.19 -1.58 10.01
CA VAL A 248 -14.62 -0.35 10.70
C VAL A 248 -16.15 -0.23 10.62
N LYS A 249 -16.79 0.01 11.76
CA LYS A 249 -18.26 0.09 11.90
C LYS A 249 -18.72 1.50 12.23
N GLU A 250 -20.02 1.78 12.10
CA GLU A 250 -20.62 3.06 12.51
C GLU A 250 -20.34 3.36 14.00
N SER A 251 -20.29 2.33 14.85
CA SER A 251 -19.95 2.48 16.29
C SER A 251 -18.53 2.98 16.55
N ASP A 252 -17.64 2.88 15.56
CA ASP A 252 -16.23 3.23 15.69
C ASP A 252 -15.96 4.69 15.29
N GLU A 253 -16.92 5.39 14.68
CA GLU A 253 -16.73 6.70 14.05
C GLU A 253 -16.10 7.73 15.00
N GLU A 254 -16.69 7.90 16.19
CA GLU A 254 -16.23 8.90 17.17
C GLU A 254 -14.77 8.63 17.57
N ASP A 255 -14.46 7.39 17.97
CA ASP A 255 -13.12 6.98 18.37
C ASP A 255 -12.13 7.06 17.19
N LEU A 256 -12.57 6.74 15.97
CA LEU A 256 -11.74 6.77 14.77
C LEU A 256 -11.29 8.19 14.46
N TRP A 257 -12.23 9.11 14.32
CA TRP A 257 -11.89 10.48 13.95
C TRP A 257 -11.17 11.21 15.08
N ALA A 258 -11.54 10.92 16.34
CA ALA A 258 -10.83 11.42 17.50
C ALA A 258 -9.38 10.93 17.57
N SER A 259 -9.10 9.72 17.07
CA SER A 259 -7.75 9.16 17.00
C SER A 259 -6.94 9.71 15.82
N ILE A 260 -7.55 9.79 14.63
CA ILE A 260 -6.86 10.25 13.42
C ILE A 260 -6.45 11.73 13.52
N GLN A 261 -7.28 12.59 14.12
CA GLN A 261 -6.94 14.01 14.29
C GLN A 261 -5.65 14.24 15.10
N GLU A 262 -5.29 13.33 16.00
CA GLU A 262 -4.08 13.42 16.83
C GLU A 262 -2.81 12.99 16.06
N MET A 263 -2.95 12.26 14.96
CA MET A 263 -1.83 11.70 14.20
C MET A 263 -1.24 12.72 13.21
N LYS A 264 -0.54 13.73 13.73
CA LYS A 264 -0.05 14.87 12.93
C LYS A 264 0.95 14.52 11.84
N VAL A 265 1.62 13.35 11.92
CA VAL A 265 2.60 12.87 10.91
C VAL A 265 2.04 11.77 10.00
N LEU A 266 0.74 11.48 10.08
CA LEU A 266 0.11 10.45 9.25
C LEU A 266 0.17 10.84 7.76
N SER A 267 0.72 9.95 6.96
CA SER A 267 0.92 10.11 5.51
C SER A 267 0.04 9.16 4.70
N LEU A 268 -0.24 7.96 5.22
CA LEU A 268 -1.14 6.99 4.58
C LEU A 268 -2.21 6.57 5.56
N LEU A 269 -3.47 6.68 5.14
CA LEU A 269 -4.61 6.11 5.81
C LEU A 269 -5.35 5.16 4.87
N VAL A 270 -5.54 3.93 5.32
CA VAL A 270 -6.37 2.93 4.64
C VAL A 270 -7.51 2.54 5.59
N LEU A 271 -8.75 2.75 5.16
CA LEU A 271 -9.93 2.36 5.91
C LEU A 271 -10.76 1.39 5.08
N LYS A 272 -11.11 0.26 5.69
CA LYS A 272 -12.10 -0.66 5.13
C LYS A 272 -13.30 -0.78 6.08
N VAL A 273 -14.45 -0.32 5.60
CA VAL A 273 -15.75 -0.44 6.27
C VAL A 273 -16.15 -1.92 6.31
N ALA A 274 -16.78 -2.32 7.40
CA ALA A 274 -17.33 -3.66 7.56
C ALA A 274 -18.46 -3.95 6.55
N ASP A 275 -18.56 -5.20 6.12
CA ASP A 275 -19.62 -5.63 5.20
C ASP A 275 -21.00 -5.55 5.88
N GLY A 276 -22.01 -5.05 5.16
CA GLY A 276 -23.38 -4.93 5.67
C GLY A 276 -23.63 -3.72 6.57
N GLU A 277 -22.58 -2.97 6.94
CA GLU A 277 -22.74 -1.67 7.58
C GLU A 277 -23.38 -0.66 6.61
N LYS A 278 -24.09 0.31 7.19
CA LYS A 278 -24.74 1.34 6.39
C LYS A 278 -23.66 2.24 5.79
N PHE A 279 -22.97 3.08 6.58
CA PHE A 279 -21.99 4.06 6.10
C PHE A 279 -21.07 4.55 7.24
N LEU A 280 -19.90 5.13 6.93
CA LEU A 280 -19.12 5.94 7.88
C LEU A 280 -19.22 7.42 7.56
N ARG A 281 -19.59 8.27 8.52
CA ARG A 281 -19.61 9.71 8.31
C ARG A 281 -18.20 10.30 8.40
N VAL A 282 -17.87 11.20 7.46
CA VAL A 282 -16.54 11.84 7.34
C VAL A 282 -16.56 13.29 7.87
N ASP A 283 -17.73 13.81 8.21
CA ASP A 283 -18.02 15.13 8.78
C ASP A 283 -17.29 15.41 10.12
N ALA A 284 -16.85 14.37 10.83
CA ALA A 284 -16.11 14.48 12.08
C ALA A 284 -14.61 14.85 11.94
N LEU A 285 -14.04 14.93 10.73
CA LEU A 285 -12.67 15.43 10.49
C LEU A 285 -12.60 16.95 10.59
N SER A 286 -12.81 17.49 11.80
CA SER A 286 -12.70 18.94 12.04
C SER A 286 -11.28 19.49 11.85
N SER A 287 -10.25 18.64 12.04
CA SER A 287 -8.84 18.97 11.84
C SER A 287 -8.10 17.80 11.18
N PRO A 288 -8.13 17.67 9.83
CA PRO A 288 -7.48 16.56 9.16
C PRO A 288 -5.95 16.56 9.34
N PRO A 289 -5.29 15.39 9.29
CA PRO A 289 -3.84 15.32 9.38
C PRO A 289 -3.15 16.12 8.25
N PRO A 290 -2.24 17.04 8.57
CA PRO A 290 -1.72 18.01 7.59
C PRO A 290 -0.86 17.37 6.49
N TYR A 291 -0.28 16.20 6.77
CA TYR A 291 0.61 15.47 5.85
C TYR A 291 -0.06 14.24 5.23
N LEU A 292 -1.39 14.08 5.38
CA LEU A 292 -2.11 12.97 4.77
C LEU A 292 -1.99 13.08 3.24
N ASP A 293 -1.18 12.17 2.70
CA ASP A 293 -0.72 12.15 1.33
C ASP A 293 -1.55 11.15 0.51
N ARG A 294 -1.93 10.05 1.15
CA ARG A 294 -2.62 8.92 0.53
C ARG A 294 -3.80 8.52 1.37
N LEU A 295 -4.96 8.45 0.73
CA LEU A 295 -6.20 8.00 1.36
C LEU A 295 -6.81 6.88 0.51
N HIS A 296 -6.98 5.72 1.14
CA HIS A 296 -7.64 4.58 0.52
C HIS A 296 -8.88 4.26 1.34
N LEU A 297 -10.01 4.22 0.66
CA LEU A 297 -11.30 4.01 1.28
C LEU A 297 -12.00 2.84 0.59
N TYR A 298 -12.29 1.81 1.38
CA TYR A 298 -12.92 0.56 0.92
C TYR A 298 -14.27 0.36 1.62
N GLY A 299 -15.30 0.02 0.85
CA GLY A 299 -16.66 -0.22 1.37
C GLY A 299 -17.46 1.07 1.57
N LYS A 300 -18.76 0.95 1.84
CA LYS A 300 -19.75 2.04 1.69
C LYS A 300 -19.55 3.17 2.71
N LEU A 301 -19.41 4.42 2.24
CA LEU A 301 -19.10 5.57 3.11
C LEU A 301 -20.12 6.71 3.07
N GLU A 302 -21.17 6.65 2.25
CA GLU A 302 -22.07 7.80 2.10
C GLU A 302 -23.55 7.47 2.33
N LYS A 303 -24.17 8.16 3.29
CA LYS A 303 -25.58 7.97 3.67
C LYS A 303 -26.54 8.12 2.49
N SER A 304 -27.31 7.07 2.21
CA SER A 304 -28.50 7.19 1.36
C SER A 304 -29.58 7.99 2.11
N GLY A 305 -29.69 9.30 1.83
CA GLY A 305 -30.90 10.07 2.20
C GLY A 305 -30.72 11.51 2.69
N LEU A 306 -29.51 12.08 2.76
CA LEU A 306 -29.31 13.50 3.11
C LEU A 306 -28.20 14.15 2.24
N GLU A 307 -28.28 15.48 2.12
CA GLU A 307 -27.57 16.40 1.22
C GLU A 307 -26.05 16.50 1.43
N GLU A 308 -25.46 15.73 2.34
CA GLU A 308 -24.04 15.80 2.65
C GLU A 308 -23.22 14.88 1.76
N TYR A 309 -22.36 15.51 0.96
CA TYR A 309 -21.40 14.84 0.08
C TYR A 309 -20.18 14.39 0.89
N LEU A 310 -19.66 13.20 0.58
CA LEU A 310 -18.38 12.71 1.11
C LEU A 310 -17.20 13.61 0.69
N LEU A 311 -17.30 14.20 -0.50
CA LEU A 311 -16.19 14.88 -1.17
C LEU A 311 -15.73 16.20 -0.49
N PRO A 312 -16.60 17.13 -0.04
CA PRO A 312 -16.17 18.39 0.59
C PRO A 312 -15.13 18.26 1.71
N HIS A 313 -15.21 17.19 2.52
CA HIS A 313 -14.27 16.95 3.62
C HIS A 313 -12.91 16.43 3.14
N ILE A 314 -12.90 15.66 2.04
CA ILE A 314 -11.69 15.10 1.45
C ILE A 314 -11.03 16.11 0.49
N GLU A 315 -11.83 16.91 -0.21
CA GLU A 315 -11.43 18.01 -1.10
C GLU A 315 -10.52 19.02 -0.40
N ALA A 316 -10.77 19.24 0.91
CA ALA A 316 -10.04 20.18 1.75
C ALA A 316 -8.68 19.65 2.25
N LEU A 317 -8.33 18.38 2.03
CA LEU A 317 -7.08 17.79 2.50
C LEU A 317 -5.87 18.45 1.81
N PRO A 318 -5.00 19.17 2.54
CA PRO A 318 -4.02 20.09 1.94
C PRO A 318 -2.83 19.39 1.28
N SER A 319 -2.62 18.11 1.56
CA SER A 319 -1.47 17.32 1.10
C SER A 319 -1.86 16.07 0.29
N LEU A 320 -3.15 15.85 0.04
CA LEU A 320 -3.63 14.64 -0.60
C LEU A 320 -3.17 14.59 -2.06
N ARG A 321 -2.37 13.58 -2.40
CA ARG A 321 -1.89 13.31 -3.76
C ARG A 321 -2.51 12.07 -4.38
N TYR A 322 -3.02 11.16 -3.56
CA TYR A 322 -3.63 9.92 -4.02
C TYR A 322 -4.92 9.62 -3.28
N LEU A 323 -5.99 9.39 -4.04
CA LEU A 323 -7.28 8.98 -3.54
C LEU A 323 -7.72 7.70 -4.25
N LEU A 324 -8.00 6.66 -3.47
CA LEU A 324 -8.70 5.46 -3.93
C LEU A 324 -10.06 5.38 -3.24
N LEU A 325 -11.11 5.32 -4.04
CA LEU A 325 -12.48 5.04 -3.62
C LEU A 325 -12.87 3.68 -4.21
N ASP A 326 -12.97 2.67 -3.36
CA ASP A 326 -13.30 1.30 -3.76
C ASP A 326 -14.61 0.87 -3.06
N ASN A 327 -15.68 0.69 -3.83
CA ASN A 327 -17.02 0.43 -3.30
C ASN A 327 -17.46 1.49 -2.25
N ALA A 328 -16.86 2.67 -2.31
CA ALA A 328 -17.00 3.75 -1.33
C ALA A 328 -18.20 4.65 -1.57
N PHE A 329 -18.73 4.62 -2.79
CA PHE A 329 -19.73 5.54 -3.27
C PHE A 329 -20.99 4.80 -3.68
N VAL A 330 -22.15 5.27 -3.21
CA VAL A 330 -23.46 4.61 -3.44
C VAL A 330 -24.45 5.47 -4.23
N ARG A 331 -24.04 6.65 -4.71
CA ARG A 331 -24.90 7.49 -5.56
C ARG A 331 -24.65 7.20 -7.03
N LYS A 332 -25.60 7.67 -7.85
CA LYS A 332 -25.53 7.61 -9.31
C LYS A 332 -24.62 8.66 -9.92
N GLU A 333 -24.40 9.77 -9.24
CA GLU A 333 -23.64 10.90 -9.77
C GLU A 333 -22.55 11.30 -8.79
N LEU A 334 -21.30 11.38 -9.29
CA LEU A 334 -20.14 11.83 -8.54
C LEU A 334 -19.67 13.17 -9.12
N CYS A 335 -19.75 14.23 -8.30
CA CYS A 335 -19.43 15.59 -8.72
C CYS A 335 -18.19 16.09 -8.00
N PHE A 336 -17.13 16.39 -8.75
CA PHE A 336 -15.94 17.05 -8.25
C PHE A 336 -16.05 18.56 -8.53
N ASN A 337 -16.27 19.36 -7.49
CA ASN A 337 -16.56 20.79 -7.66
C ASN A 337 -15.29 21.65 -7.60
N ARG A 338 -14.64 21.69 -6.43
CA ARG A 338 -13.40 22.47 -6.21
C ARG A 338 -12.53 21.74 -5.18
N GLY A 339 -11.24 22.04 -5.15
CA GLY A 339 -10.33 21.47 -4.15
C GLY A 339 -9.30 20.54 -4.79
N PHE A 340 -8.96 19.45 -4.09
CA PHE A 340 -8.01 18.42 -4.55
C PHE A 340 -6.76 18.99 -5.23
N VAL A 341 -6.25 20.10 -4.69
CA VAL A 341 -5.29 20.95 -5.41
C VAL A 341 -4.00 20.19 -5.70
N LYS A 342 -3.59 19.28 -4.81
CA LYS A 342 -2.40 18.44 -4.98
C LYS A 342 -2.72 17.02 -5.48
N LEU A 343 -3.99 16.71 -5.72
CA LEU A 343 -4.38 15.37 -6.13
C LEU A 343 -3.77 15.08 -7.50
N TRP A 344 -3.04 13.99 -7.55
CA TRP A 344 -2.23 13.59 -8.68
C TRP A 344 -2.73 12.28 -9.28
N ASN A 345 -3.25 11.38 -8.44
CA ASN A 345 -3.88 10.14 -8.88
C ASN A 345 -5.23 9.95 -8.21
N LEU A 346 -6.23 9.63 -9.03
CA LEU A 346 -7.57 9.30 -8.60
C LEU A 346 -7.92 7.91 -9.12
N ARG A 347 -8.39 7.04 -8.22
CA ARG A 347 -8.92 5.72 -8.54
C ARG A 347 -10.34 5.56 -8.05
N LEU A 348 -11.22 5.16 -8.96
CA LEU A 348 -12.64 4.93 -8.73
C LEU A 348 -12.94 3.48 -9.09
N TRP A 349 -13.00 2.61 -8.08
CA TRP A 349 -13.09 1.16 -8.24
C TRP A 349 -14.40 0.62 -7.67
N ASN A 350 -14.99 -0.37 -8.32
CA ASN A 350 -16.16 -1.11 -7.82
C ASN A 350 -17.37 -0.21 -7.44
N LEU A 351 -17.61 0.89 -8.18
CA LEU A 351 -18.69 1.83 -7.89
C LEU A 351 -19.98 1.41 -8.63
N ALA A 352 -20.65 0.40 -8.08
CA ALA A 352 -21.72 -0.35 -8.76
C ALA A 352 -22.97 0.47 -9.17
N LEU A 353 -23.20 1.63 -8.56
CA LEU A 353 -24.35 2.50 -8.86
C LEU A 353 -23.96 3.72 -9.68
N LEU A 354 -22.67 3.99 -9.86
CA LEU A 354 -22.17 5.21 -10.48
C LEU A 354 -22.49 5.22 -11.97
N ASN A 355 -23.29 6.18 -12.39
CA ASN A 355 -23.77 6.36 -13.76
C ASN A 355 -23.09 7.52 -14.47
N LYS A 356 -22.79 8.59 -13.72
CA LYS A 356 -22.24 9.84 -14.24
C LYS A 356 -21.15 10.40 -13.33
N ILE A 357 -20.10 10.93 -13.93
CA ILE A 357 -19.06 11.71 -13.25
C ILE A 357 -19.05 13.11 -13.85
N SER A 358 -19.02 14.13 -13.01
CA SER A 358 -18.77 15.53 -13.41
C SER A 358 -17.55 16.08 -12.69
N ILE A 359 -16.74 16.83 -13.43
CA ILE A 359 -15.53 17.49 -12.97
C ILE A 359 -15.68 18.96 -13.34
N GLU A 360 -15.87 19.83 -12.35
CA GLU A 360 -15.90 21.27 -12.59
C GLU A 360 -14.48 21.82 -12.83
N GLU A 361 -14.43 22.97 -13.49
CA GLU A 361 -13.19 23.68 -13.75
C GLU A 361 -12.48 24.03 -12.43
N GLY A 362 -11.23 23.58 -12.29
CA GLY A 362 -10.41 23.81 -11.10
C GLY A 362 -10.56 22.76 -9.99
N ALA A 363 -11.38 21.72 -10.18
CA ALA A 363 -11.60 20.69 -9.15
C ALA A 363 -10.37 19.84 -8.79
N MET A 364 -9.41 19.66 -9.70
CA MET A 364 -8.19 18.88 -9.47
C MET A 364 -7.11 19.22 -10.51
N PRO A 365 -6.51 20.42 -10.44
CA PRO A 365 -5.64 20.97 -11.49
C PRO A 365 -4.31 20.22 -11.69
N ASN A 366 -3.93 19.36 -10.74
CA ASN A 366 -2.69 18.59 -10.78
C ASN A 366 -2.89 17.09 -11.04
N LEU A 367 -4.10 16.66 -11.42
CA LEU A 367 -4.38 15.26 -11.71
C LEU A 367 -3.60 14.81 -12.95
N GLU A 368 -2.74 13.82 -12.79
CA GLU A 368 -1.96 13.23 -13.88
C GLU A 368 -2.50 11.85 -14.28
N PHE A 369 -3.20 11.17 -13.39
CA PHE A 369 -3.69 9.82 -13.67
C PHE A 369 -5.10 9.57 -13.12
N LEU A 370 -5.98 9.09 -13.99
CA LEU A 370 -7.36 8.72 -13.67
C LEU A 370 -7.60 7.24 -13.98
N ASP A 371 -7.97 6.47 -12.97
CA ASP A 371 -8.26 5.04 -13.10
C ASP A 371 -9.71 4.78 -12.70
N ILE A 372 -10.52 4.28 -13.64
CA ILE A 372 -11.89 3.85 -13.40
C ILE A 372 -11.95 2.36 -13.76
N ASP A 373 -12.27 1.54 -12.77
CA ASP A 373 -12.37 0.10 -12.93
C ASP A 373 -13.63 -0.44 -12.23
N ASN A 374 -14.21 -1.48 -12.83
CA ASN A 374 -15.42 -2.16 -12.38
C ASN A 374 -16.58 -1.20 -12.03
N CYS A 375 -16.80 -0.21 -12.90
CA CYS A 375 -17.89 0.76 -12.82
C CYS A 375 -18.90 0.49 -13.94
N MET A 376 -19.54 -0.67 -13.89
CA MET A 376 -20.35 -1.25 -14.98
C MET A 376 -21.61 -0.46 -15.35
N THR A 377 -22.04 0.51 -14.55
CA THR A 377 -23.20 1.38 -14.81
C THR A 377 -22.82 2.75 -15.37
N LEU A 378 -21.53 3.09 -15.43
CA LEU A 378 -21.07 4.39 -15.94
C LEU A 378 -21.37 4.47 -17.43
N GLU A 379 -22.12 5.48 -17.88
CA GLU A 379 -22.69 5.48 -19.25
C GLU A 379 -21.91 6.31 -20.27
N ALA A 380 -21.10 7.27 -19.82
CA ALA A 380 -20.45 8.26 -20.67
C ALA A 380 -19.13 8.74 -20.07
N LEU A 381 -18.28 9.34 -20.91
CA LEU A 381 -17.01 9.91 -20.51
C LEU A 381 -17.23 11.01 -19.44
N PRO A 382 -16.43 11.08 -18.35
CA PRO A 382 -16.61 12.09 -17.30
C PRO A 382 -16.80 13.49 -17.88
N GLN A 383 -17.88 14.16 -17.49
CA GLN A 383 -18.18 15.51 -17.94
C GLN A 383 -17.11 16.46 -17.37
N GLY A 384 -16.48 17.27 -18.22
CA GLY A 384 -15.41 18.18 -17.80
C GLY A 384 -14.03 17.54 -17.67
N ILE A 385 -13.83 16.31 -18.16
CA ILE A 385 -12.50 15.67 -18.28
C ILE A 385 -11.49 16.54 -19.05
N GLU A 386 -11.98 17.43 -19.90
CA GLU A 386 -11.22 18.41 -20.66
C GLU A 386 -10.47 19.39 -19.75
N HIS A 387 -11.03 19.70 -18.58
CA HIS A 387 -10.43 20.59 -17.57
C HIS A 387 -9.17 19.98 -16.92
N LEU A 388 -8.97 18.66 -17.03
CA LEU A 388 -7.78 17.96 -16.52
C LEU A 388 -6.56 18.15 -17.42
N THR A 389 -6.07 19.38 -17.50
CA THR A 389 -5.01 19.79 -18.45
C THR A 389 -3.65 19.11 -18.22
N LYS A 390 -3.39 18.60 -17.00
CA LYS A 390 -2.17 17.85 -16.64
C LYS A 390 -2.32 16.33 -16.75
N LEU A 391 -3.47 15.82 -17.20
CA LEU A 391 -3.69 14.38 -17.32
C LEU A 391 -2.70 13.77 -18.32
N GLN A 392 -1.91 12.80 -17.84
CA GLN A 392 -0.87 12.10 -18.60
C GLN A 392 -1.29 10.67 -18.97
N GLY A 393 -2.15 10.06 -18.16
CA GLY A 393 -2.66 8.71 -18.40
C GLY A 393 -4.04 8.51 -17.82
N TYR A 394 -4.76 7.56 -18.39
CA TYR A 394 -6.05 7.12 -17.87
C TYR A 394 -6.23 5.61 -18.10
N ARG A 395 -7.12 5.00 -17.33
CA ARG A 395 -7.56 3.61 -17.49
C ARG A 395 -9.08 3.56 -17.30
N PHE A 396 -9.78 2.93 -18.23
CA PHE A 396 -11.23 2.73 -18.20
C PHE A 396 -11.53 1.26 -18.47
N ASP A 397 -11.41 0.44 -17.42
CA ASP A 397 -11.61 -1.00 -17.49
C ASP A 397 -12.96 -1.37 -16.86
N ASN A 398 -13.58 -2.47 -17.31
CA ASN A 398 -14.86 -2.96 -16.78
C ASN A 398 -15.91 -1.85 -16.56
N VAL A 399 -16.13 -1.05 -17.61
CA VAL A 399 -17.17 -0.01 -17.73
C VAL A 399 -18.33 -0.50 -18.60
N SER A 400 -19.47 0.21 -18.59
CA SER A 400 -20.64 -0.20 -19.37
C SER A 400 -20.38 -0.25 -20.87
N GLU A 401 -21.13 -1.08 -21.60
CA GLU A 401 -21.04 -1.10 -23.07
C GLU A 401 -21.44 0.25 -23.68
N LYS A 402 -22.41 0.95 -23.07
CA LYS A 402 -22.82 2.29 -23.51
C LYS A 402 -21.66 3.29 -23.42
N PHE A 403 -20.86 3.23 -22.36
CA PHE A 403 -19.64 4.04 -22.24
C PHE A 403 -18.65 3.70 -23.34
N ARG A 404 -18.39 2.41 -23.57
CA ARG A 404 -17.46 1.96 -24.61
C ARG A 404 -17.88 2.46 -25.99
N GLU A 405 -19.17 2.34 -26.32
CA GLU A 405 -19.74 2.87 -27.57
C GLU A 405 -19.66 4.40 -27.64
N SER A 406 -19.84 5.11 -26.52
CA SER A 406 -19.78 6.57 -26.49
C SER A 406 -18.40 7.11 -26.90
N ILE A 407 -17.30 6.42 -26.55
CA ILE A 407 -15.93 6.87 -26.81
C ILE A 407 -15.31 6.29 -28.10
N LYS A 408 -15.93 5.25 -28.69
CA LYS A 408 -15.53 4.66 -29.97
C LYS A 408 -15.75 5.64 -31.13
N GLU A 409 -15.09 5.40 -32.26
CA GLU A 409 -15.25 6.22 -33.47
C GLU A 409 -16.73 6.34 -33.87
N GLY A 410 -17.22 7.56 -34.09
CA GLY A 410 -18.63 7.86 -34.34
C GLY A 410 -19.51 8.01 -33.08
N GLY A 411 -18.98 7.70 -31.89
CA GLY A 411 -19.65 7.89 -30.60
C GLY A 411 -19.72 9.34 -30.15
N VAL A 412 -20.68 9.64 -29.26
CA VAL A 412 -20.97 11.02 -28.79
C VAL A 412 -19.81 11.67 -28.02
N ASP A 413 -19.01 10.87 -27.31
CA ASP A 413 -17.86 11.32 -26.54
C ASP A 413 -16.54 11.17 -27.30
N HIS A 414 -16.56 10.62 -28.51
CA HIS A 414 -15.36 10.39 -29.31
C HIS A 414 -14.51 11.66 -29.53
N PRO A 415 -15.08 12.83 -29.89
CA PRO A 415 -14.28 14.05 -30.07
C PRO A 415 -13.58 14.49 -28.79
N ARG A 416 -14.27 14.36 -27.64
CA ARG A 416 -13.75 14.68 -26.31
C ARG A 416 -12.62 13.71 -25.94
N MET A 417 -12.81 12.42 -26.24
CA MET A 417 -11.82 11.38 -26.01
C MET A 417 -10.56 11.56 -26.85
N LEU A 418 -10.67 12.00 -28.10
CA LEU A 418 -9.51 12.30 -28.95
C LEU A 418 -8.63 13.40 -28.34
N LEU A 419 -9.23 14.47 -27.81
CA LEU A 419 -8.50 15.54 -27.13
C LEU A 419 -7.73 15.02 -25.89
N VAL A 420 -8.36 14.14 -25.11
CA VAL A 420 -7.72 13.47 -23.96
C VAL A 420 -6.56 12.59 -24.43
N ASN A 421 -6.75 11.82 -25.51
CA ASN A 421 -5.72 10.95 -26.08
C ASN A 421 -4.51 11.73 -26.60
N GLU A 422 -4.74 12.79 -27.36
CA GLU A 422 -3.67 13.65 -27.88
C GLU A 422 -2.86 14.29 -26.76
N ARG A 423 -3.54 14.71 -25.68
CA ARG A 423 -2.89 15.24 -24.47
C ARG A 423 -1.99 14.19 -23.83
N CYS A 424 -2.52 12.99 -23.58
CA CYS A 424 -1.76 11.90 -22.94
C CYS A 424 -0.60 11.41 -23.82
N LYS A 425 -0.77 11.35 -25.15
CA LYS A 425 0.28 10.96 -26.11
C LYS A 425 1.55 11.81 -26.02
N LYS A 426 1.46 13.09 -25.64
CA LYS A 426 2.64 13.95 -25.43
C LYS A 426 3.60 13.40 -24.38
N TYR A 427 3.10 12.60 -23.44
CA TYR A 427 3.89 12.00 -22.36
C TYR A 427 4.36 10.57 -22.67
N ILE A 428 3.72 9.89 -23.63
CA ILE A 428 4.12 8.54 -24.09
C ILE A 428 5.51 8.58 -24.76
N ASN A 429 5.85 9.67 -25.47
CA ASN A 429 7.15 9.85 -26.13
C ASN A 429 8.32 10.17 -25.19
N THR A 430 8.09 10.30 -23.88
CA THR A 430 9.12 10.63 -22.88
C THR A 430 9.39 9.48 -21.90
N THR A 431 9.43 8.22 -22.37
CA THR A 431 9.79 6.97 -21.63
C THR A 431 8.66 6.18 -20.94
N TRP A 432 7.40 6.31 -21.38
CA TRP A 432 6.26 5.71 -20.66
C TRP A 432 5.23 5.09 -21.61
N ASP A 433 5.50 3.87 -22.10
CA ASP A 433 4.48 3.07 -22.80
C ASP A 433 3.72 2.20 -21.80
N TRP A 434 2.53 2.67 -21.42
CA TRP A 434 1.64 2.02 -20.44
C TRP A 434 0.86 0.83 -21.03
N ARG A 435 0.98 0.57 -22.34
CA ARG A 435 0.21 -0.45 -23.06
C ARG A 435 0.83 -1.85 -23.05
N PHE A 436 1.93 -2.07 -22.31
CA PHE A 436 2.70 -3.32 -22.38
C PHE A 436 2.74 -4.15 -21.10
N TYR A 437 1.88 -3.89 -20.11
CA TYR A 437 1.88 -4.67 -18.87
C TYR A 437 0.46 -5.02 -18.43
N GLU A 438 -0.11 -5.97 -19.17
CA GLU A 438 -1.13 -6.91 -18.66
C GLU A 438 -0.51 -7.91 -17.70
#